data_AF-A0A1H6YS14-F1
#
_entry.id   AF-A0A1H6YS14-F1
#
_cell.length_a   1.000
_cell.length_b   1.000
_cell.length_c   1.000
_cell.angle_alpha   90.00
_cell.angle_beta   90.00
_cell.angle_gamma   90.00
#
_symmetry.space_group_name_H-M   'P 1'
#
loop_
_entity.id
_entity.type
_entity.pdbx_description
1 polymer ?
#
loop_
_entity_poly.entity_id
_entity_poly.type
_entity_poly.pdbx_seq_one_letter_code
_entity_poly.pdbx_strand_id
1 'polypeptide(L)'
;MLVKVWVIPLLYLDFEIRRDYIINNLCENKNRPQMHCDGKCYLAKRIASLDEQEKRQAEKSYMSRLIDQVMDRRTSFSFNRQPVLVEILPQPRFFVREFFTPRVAVDDIFHPPLV
;
A
#
# COMPACT_ATOMS: atom_id res chain seq x y z
N MET A 1 24.17 9.07 13.08
CA MET A 1 23.74 10.27 13.85
C MET A 1 23.89 11.59 13.09
N LEU A 2 24.42 11.60 11.86
CA LEU A 2 24.50 12.83 11.04
C LEU A 2 23.17 13.22 10.40
N VAL A 3 22.41 12.26 9.85
CA VAL A 3 21.16 12.54 9.13
C VAL A 3 20.13 13.30 9.98
N LYS A 4 20.03 12.99 11.28
CA LYS A 4 19.10 13.67 12.21
C LYS A 4 19.40 15.17 12.36
N VAL A 5 20.68 15.57 12.29
CA VAL A 5 21.10 16.97 12.46
C VAL A 5 20.69 17.83 11.26
N TRP A 6 20.65 17.25 10.06
CA TRP A 6 20.27 17.96 8.84
C TRP A 6 18.75 18.09 8.65
N VAL A 7 17.93 17.35 9.41
CA VAL A 7 16.46 17.38 9.24
C VAL A 7 15.90 18.78 9.51
N ILE A 8 16.33 19.45 10.58
CA ILE A 8 15.81 20.78 10.94
C ILE A 8 16.19 21.83 9.87
N PRO A 9 17.47 21.97 9.46
CA PRO A 9 17.85 22.89 8.38
C PRO A 9 17.11 22.64 7.06
N LEU A 10 16.96 21.37 6.64
CA LEU A 10 16.25 21.03 5.41
C LEU A 10 14.75 21.36 5.48
N LEU A 11 14.14 21.16 6.65
CA LEU A 11 12.74 21.49 6.90
C LEU A 11 12.51 23.01 6.86
N TYR A 12 13.45 23.80 7.39
CA TYR A 12 13.40 25.26 7.26
C TYR A 12 13.58 25.73 5.82
N LEU A 13 14.50 25.13 5.07
CA LEU A 13 14.70 25.45 3.65
C LEU A 13 13.44 25.16 2.83
N ASP A 14 12.83 23.99 3.03
CA ASP A 14 11.58 23.61 2.38
C ASP A 14 10.41 24.54 2.76
N PHE A 15 10.34 24.98 4.02
CA PHE A 15 9.38 25.96 4.48
C PHE A 15 9.55 27.30 3.76
N GLU A 16 10.78 27.80 3.61
CA GLU A 16 11.04 29.09 2.98
C GLU A 16 10.74 29.05 1.47
N ILE A 17 11.13 27.97 0.77
CA ILE A 17 10.86 27.79 -0.65
C ILE A 17 9.35 27.75 -0.95
N ARG A 18 8.55 27.18 -0.03
CA ARG A 18 7.10 27.00 -0.22
C ARG A 18 6.26 27.92 0.66
N ARG A 19 6.85 28.99 1.19
CA ARG A 19 6.23 29.83 2.22
C ARG A 19 4.87 30.37 1.79
N ASP A 20 4.75 30.87 0.58
CA ASP A 20 3.49 31.40 0.03
C ASP A 20 2.40 30.33 -0.06
N TYR A 21 2.75 29.13 -0.52
CA TYR A 21 1.82 28.02 -0.59
C TYR A 21 1.34 27.60 0.81
N ILE A 22 2.27 27.54 1.77
CA ILE A 22 1.97 27.16 3.16
C ILE A 22 1.04 28.17 3.81
N ILE A 23 1.30 29.47 3.65
CA ILE A 23 0.45 30.54 4.19
C ILE A 23 -0.96 30.45 3.60
N ASN A 24 -1.08 30.22 2.29
CA ASN A 24 -2.35 30.26 1.60
C ASN A 24 -3.23 29.01 1.80
N ASN A 25 -2.62 27.83 1.93
CA ASN A 25 -3.32 26.54 1.89
C ASN A 25 -3.21 25.71 3.17
N LEU A 26 -2.13 25.87 3.95
CA LEU A 26 -1.82 24.99 5.08
C LEU A 26 -1.82 25.69 6.45
N CYS A 27 -1.86 27.02 6.47
CA CYS A 27 -1.90 27.81 7.71
C CYS A 27 -3.28 27.74 8.36
N GLU A 28 -3.35 27.14 9.54
CA GLU A 28 -4.59 27.02 10.33
C GLU A 28 -5.11 28.39 10.81
N ASN A 29 -4.20 29.37 10.98
CA ASN A 29 -4.51 30.71 11.46
C ASN A 29 -4.75 31.74 10.34
N LYS A 30 -5.03 31.32 9.10
CA LYS A 30 -5.27 32.23 7.96
C LYS A 30 -6.39 33.25 8.21
N ASN A 31 -7.40 32.87 8.98
CA ASN A 31 -8.54 33.72 9.33
C ASN A 31 -8.28 34.68 10.52
N ARG A 32 -7.06 34.68 11.08
CA ARG A 32 -6.67 35.51 12.23
C ARG A 32 -5.43 36.37 11.89
N PRO A 33 -5.55 37.35 10.98
CA PRO A 33 -4.41 38.15 10.51
C PRO A 33 -3.70 38.91 11.63
N GLN A 34 -4.39 39.26 12.72
CA GLN A 34 -3.82 39.93 13.90
C GLN A 34 -2.73 39.11 14.62
N MET A 35 -2.64 37.80 14.36
CA MET A 35 -1.66 36.91 15.00
C MET A 35 -0.30 36.88 14.27
N HIS A 36 -0.20 37.47 13.07
CA HIS A 36 1.03 37.46 12.26
C HIS A 36 1.70 36.06 12.19
N CYS A 37 0.86 35.04 11.94
CA CYS A 37 1.26 33.64 12.02
C CYS A 37 2.17 33.25 10.84
N ASP A 38 1.88 33.72 9.62
CA ASP A 38 2.73 33.54 8.44
C ASP A 38 3.20 32.09 8.20
N GLY A 39 2.33 31.11 8.49
CA GLY A 39 2.65 29.69 8.33
C GLY A 39 3.49 29.07 9.46
N LYS A 40 3.87 29.83 10.50
CA LYS A 40 4.65 29.33 11.66
C LYS A 40 3.95 28.19 12.40
N CYS A 41 2.61 28.15 12.40
CA CYS A 41 1.85 27.04 12.99
C CYS A 41 2.13 25.70 12.30
N TYR A 42 2.21 25.69 10.97
CA TYR A 42 2.55 24.51 10.18
C TYR A 42 3.98 24.03 10.49
N LEU A 43 4.93 24.97 10.55
CA LEU A 43 6.32 24.68 10.87
C LEU A 43 6.46 24.04 12.26
N ALA A 44 5.82 24.63 13.28
CA ALA A 44 5.83 24.12 14.64
C ALA A 44 5.24 22.70 14.72
N LYS A 45 4.13 22.45 14.02
CA LYS A 45 3.49 21.12 13.96
C LYS A 45 4.41 20.09 13.29
N ARG A 46 5.14 20.47 12.24
CA ARG A 46 6.09 19.59 11.57
C ARG A 46 7.26 19.23 12.47
N ILE A 47 7.80 20.20 13.23
CA ILE A 47 8.87 19.95 14.20
C ILE A 47 8.37 19.01 15.31
N ALA A 48 7.21 19.28 15.90
CA ALA A 48 6.64 18.42 16.94
C ALA A 48 6.40 16.98 16.45
N SER A 49 6.01 16.80 15.19
CA SER A 49 5.81 15.47 14.61
C SER A 49 7.10 14.65 14.50
N LEU A 50 8.27 15.30 14.36
CA LEU A 50 9.57 14.62 14.36
C LEU A 50 9.89 14.04 15.73
N ASP A 51 9.65 14.81 16.79
CA ASP A 51 9.86 14.35 18.17
C ASP A 51 8.95 13.18 18.52
N GLU A 52 7.69 13.23 18.08
CA GLU A 52 6.75 12.12 18.29
C GLU A 52 7.16 10.86 17.53
N GLN A 53 7.64 10.99 16.30
CA GLN A 53 8.17 9.87 15.53
C GLN A 53 9.40 9.25 16.21
N GLU A 54 10.29 10.05 16.77
CA GLU A 54 11.46 9.55 17.50
C GLU A 54 11.04 8.77 18.76
N LYS A 55 10.07 9.28 19.53
CA LYS A 55 9.52 8.58 20.69
C LYS A 55 8.89 7.24 20.31
N ARG A 56 8.02 7.22 19.28
CA ARG A 56 7.41 5.98 18.77
C ARG A 56 8.45 4.97 18.29
N GLN A 57 9.55 5.44 17.69
CA GLN A 57 10.63 4.56 17.25
C GLN A 57 11.40 3.97 18.45
N ALA A 58 11.62 4.76 19.51
CA ALA A 58 12.22 4.27 20.75
C ALA A 58 11.33 3.22 21.44
N GLU A 59 10.01 3.47 21.52
CA GLU A 59 9.03 2.51 22.06
C GLU A 59 9.02 1.20 21.29
N LYS A 60 8.99 1.25 19.95
CA LYS A 60 9.08 0.05 19.11
C LYS A 60 10.38 -0.72 19.33
N SER A 61 11.51 -0.02 19.43
CA SER A 61 12.80 -0.64 19.72
C SER A 61 12.82 -1.29 21.10
N TYR A 62 12.19 -0.67 22.10
CA TYR A 62 12.09 -1.21 23.45
C TYR A 62 11.22 -2.48 23.47
N MET A 63 10.04 -2.44 22.85
CA MET A 63 9.15 -3.59 22.72
C MET A 63 9.81 -4.76 22.00
N SER A 64 10.54 -4.50 20.90
CA SER A 64 11.27 -5.55 20.19
C SER A 64 12.32 -6.23 21.07
N ARG A 65 13.00 -5.50 21.95
CA ARG A 65 13.97 -6.08 22.89
C ARG A 65 13.31 -6.93 23.97
N LEU A 66 12.16 -6.49 24.48
CA LEU A 66 11.40 -7.27 25.46
C LEU A 66 10.90 -8.59 24.87
N ILE A 67 10.39 -8.57 23.62
CA ILE A 67 9.96 -9.79 22.94
C ILE A 67 11.13 -10.75 22.73
N ASP A 68 12.31 -10.25 22.31
CA ASP A 68 13.51 -11.07 22.13
C ASP A 68 14.01 -11.70 23.44
N GLN A 69 13.85 -11.01 24.57
CA GLN A 69 14.20 -11.53 25.90
C GLN A 69 13.23 -12.61 26.41
N VAL A 70 11.95 -12.53 26.04
CA VAL A 70 10.91 -13.47 26.50
C VAL A 70 10.75 -14.66 25.56
N MET A 71 11.15 -14.54 24.28
CA MET A 71 11.14 -15.67 23.35
C MET A 71 12.13 -16.75 23.78
N ASP A 72 11.60 -17.93 24.11
CA ASP A 72 12.42 -19.12 24.32
C ASP A 72 13.06 -19.56 22.99
N ARG A 73 14.30 -19.12 22.79
CA ARG A 73 15.15 -19.44 21.64
C ARG A 73 15.50 -20.93 21.52
N ARG A 74 15.11 -21.77 22.50
CA ARG A 74 15.44 -23.21 22.55
C ARG A 74 14.39 -24.12 21.88
N THR A 75 13.27 -23.59 21.41
CA THR A 75 12.21 -24.42 20.82
C THR A 75 12.43 -24.64 19.32
N SER A 76 13.07 -25.76 18.94
CA SER A 76 12.99 -26.25 17.57
C SER A 76 11.58 -26.81 17.34
N PHE A 77 10.70 -26.05 16.69
CA PHE A 77 9.43 -26.59 16.22
C PHE A 77 9.69 -27.42 14.95
N SER A 78 9.11 -28.62 14.89
CA SER A 78 9.07 -29.42 13.67
C SER A 78 7.62 -29.64 13.27
N PHE A 79 7.30 -29.33 12.01
CA PHE A 79 6.00 -29.65 11.46
C PHE A 79 6.06 -31.06 10.89
N ASN A 80 5.47 -32.02 11.59
CA ASN A 80 5.35 -33.36 11.06
C ASN A 80 4.26 -33.38 9.99
N ARG A 81 4.66 -33.39 8.70
CA ARG A 81 3.72 -33.53 7.59
C ARG A 81 3.21 -34.97 7.60
N GLN A 82 2.00 -35.18 8.11
CA GLN A 82 1.32 -36.45 7.93
C GLN A 82 0.88 -36.57 6.46
N PRO A 83 1.21 -37.67 5.77
CA PRO A 83 0.70 -37.91 4.43
C PRO A 83 -0.82 -38.06 4.51
N VAL A 84 -1.54 -37.19 3.81
CA VAL A 84 -2.99 -37.32 3.63
C VAL A 84 -3.22 -38.26 2.47
N LEU A 85 -3.88 -39.39 2.71
CA LEU A 85 -4.35 -40.27 1.64
C LEU A 85 -5.60 -39.62 1.02
N VAL A 86 -5.47 -39.14 -0.21
CA VAL A 86 -6.59 -38.59 -0.99
C VAL A 86 -7.01 -39.65 -2.00
N GLU A 87 -8.25 -40.11 -1.92
CA GLU A 87 -8.86 -40.89 -2.99
C GLU A 87 -9.12 -39.95 -4.19
N ILE A 88 -8.31 -40.11 -5.23
CA ILE A 88 -8.53 -39.41 -6.50
C ILE A 88 -9.68 -40.14 -7.19
N LEU A 89 -10.88 -39.56 -7.15
CA LEU A 89 -12.02 -40.07 -7.91
C LEU A 89 -11.65 -40.05 -9.41
N PRO A 90 -11.90 -41.13 -10.17
CA PRO A 90 -11.60 -41.16 -11.59
C PRO A 90 -12.30 -40.00 -12.32
N GLN A 91 -11.54 -39.21 -13.06
CA GLN A 91 -12.09 -38.09 -13.82
C GLN A 91 -13.08 -38.62 -14.88
N PRO A 92 -14.30 -38.06 -14.97
CA PRO A 92 -15.25 -38.47 -15.99
C PRO A 92 -14.67 -38.17 -17.37
N ARG A 93 -14.53 -39.20 -18.20
CA ARG A 93 -14.18 -39.04 -19.62
C ARG A 93 -15.46 -38.76 -20.40
N PHE A 94 -15.60 -37.54 -20.88
CA PHE A 94 -16.67 -37.17 -21.79
C PHE A 94 -16.25 -37.48 -23.23
N PHE A 95 -17.07 -38.21 -23.96
CA PHE A 95 -16.92 -38.40 -25.41
C PHE A 95 -17.92 -37.50 -26.12
N VAL A 96 -17.43 -36.57 -26.94
CA VAL A 96 -18.27 -35.75 -27.81
C VAL A 96 -18.64 -36.60 -29.03
N ARG A 97 -19.94 -36.85 -29.23
CA ARG A 97 -20.45 -37.46 -30.45
C ARG A 97 -20.82 -36.33 -31.40
N GLU A 98 -20.00 -36.08 -32.41
CA GLU A 98 -20.32 -35.09 -33.43
C GLU A 98 -21.52 -35.58 -34.25
N PHE A 99 -22.66 -34.89 -34.11
CA PHE A 99 -23.84 -35.07 -34.96
C PHE A 99 -23.87 -34.02 -36.07
N PHE A 100 -22.72 -33.74 -36.69
CA PHE A 100 -22.69 -32.88 -37.87
C PHE A 100 -23.17 -33.69 -39.08
N THR A 101 -24.47 -33.60 -39.37
CA THR A 101 -24.94 -33.85 -40.73
C THR A 101 -24.43 -32.71 -41.60
N PRO A 102 -23.69 -32.98 -42.70
CA PRO A 102 -23.27 -31.93 -43.59
C PRO A 102 -24.54 -31.27 -44.14
N ARG A 103 -24.76 -30.00 -43.79
CA ARG A 103 -25.81 -29.19 -44.40
C ARG A 103 -25.48 -29.13 -45.89
N VAL A 104 -26.32 -29.78 -46.69
CA VAL A 104 -26.36 -29.66 -48.15
C VAL A 104 -26.16 -28.19 -48.49
N ALA A 105 -25.16 -27.89 -49.32
CA ALA A 105 -24.89 -26.54 -49.79
C ALA A 105 -26.19 -26.00 -50.41
N VAL A 106 -26.74 -24.94 -49.81
CA VAL A 106 -27.91 -24.27 -50.34
C VAL A 106 -27.37 -23.36 -51.44
N ASP A 107 -27.54 -23.75 -52.70
CA ASP A 107 -26.99 -23.07 -53.89
C ASP A 107 -27.57 -21.67 -54.14
N ASP A 108 -28.49 -21.17 -53.32
CA ASP A 108 -29.12 -19.86 -53.50
C ASP A 108 -28.90 -18.96 -52.28
N ILE A 109 -27.74 -18.31 -52.23
CA ILE A 109 -27.56 -17.10 -51.42
C ILE A 109 -28.18 -15.95 -52.24
N PHE A 110 -29.35 -15.50 -51.81
CA PHE A 110 -30.08 -14.39 -52.43
C PHE A 110 -29.27 -13.08 -52.33
N HIS A 111 -29.03 -12.41 -53.45
CA HIS A 111 -28.37 -11.11 -53.49
C HIS A 111 -29.37 -10.01 -53.92
N PRO A 112 -29.39 -8.84 -53.25
CA PRO A 112 -30.33 -7.78 -53.59
C PRO A 112 -29.95 -7.06 -54.90
N PRO A 113 -30.93 -6.48 -55.63
CA PRO A 113 -30.69 -5.81 -56.90
C PRO A 113 -29.91 -4.50 -56.68
N LEU A 114 -28.90 -4.30 -57.51
CA LEU A 114 -28.11 -3.07 -57.55
C LEU A 114 -28.90 -2.01 -58.35
N VAL A 115 -29.36 -0.97 -57.67
CA VAL A 115 -29.77 0.31 -58.27
C VAL A 115 -28.74 1.36 -57.90
#